data_AF-A0A505BYY8-F1
#
_entry.id   AF-A0A505BYY8-F1
#
_cell.length_a   1.000
_cell.length_b   1.000
_cell.length_c   1.000
_cell.angle_alpha   90.00
_cell.angle_beta   90.00
_cell.angle_gamma   90.00
#
_symmetry.space_group_name_H-M   'P 1'
#
loop_
_entity.id
_entity.type
_entity.pdbx_description
1 polymer ?
#
loop_
_entity_poly.entity_id
_entity_poly.type
_entity_poly.pdbx_seq_one_letter_code
_entity_poly.pdbx_strand_id
1 'polypeptide(L)'
;GGESVWDFSVKNPAEYVNVGSSYIGTTGNRTMTFRTRLTRDQTKPNPNPGFYVVPGLTSFKLIPDYYSTRIGPFLETPPVRLQYVPACFVRTRLGTNKVNFGPILTSDVDNTFSRRIDFNVIADVNKSCNNGTFGNLLGSYTVSVTGGTTNYYLELPLKVSFILNNGGEASSDRKSILLYKESTSDKNGLQLEIKAPDGNPVTFNEASLPVNEFGIFQGAEGGGAWNIINTYQAVLSSTGEQVKTGKYSAQVTVKVDYY
;
A
#
# COMPACT_ATOMS: atom_id res chain seq x y z
N GLY A 1 32.98 -9.51 22.98
CA GLY A 1 31.78 -8.68 22.85
C GLY A 1 30.60 -9.62 22.91
N GLY A 2 29.97 -9.74 24.07
CA GLY A 2 28.73 -10.49 24.23
C GLY A 2 27.54 -9.54 24.06
N GLU A 3 26.42 -10.06 23.59
CA GLU A 3 25.14 -9.36 23.63
C GLU A 3 24.60 -9.42 25.06
N SER A 4 24.27 -8.27 25.63
CA SER A 4 23.61 -8.18 26.93
C SER A 4 22.15 -7.79 26.69
N VAL A 5 21.22 -8.55 27.24
CA VAL A 5 19.77 -8.30 27.10
C VAL A 5 19.24 -7.74 28.42
N TRP A 6 18.60 -6.57 28.34
CA TRP A 6 17.85 -6.01 29.46
C TRP A 6 16.36 -6.24 29.20
N ASP A 7 15.79 -7.24 29.87
CA ASP A 7 14.39 -7.64 29.69
C ASP A 7 13.50 -6.98 30.74
N PHE A 8 12.60 -6.10 30.30
CA PHE A 8 11.61 -5.42 31.13
C PHE A 8 10.28 -6.19 31.22
N SER A 9 10.16 -7.35 30.58
CA SER A 9 8.94 -8.17 30.61
C SER A 9 8.82 -9.06 31.86
N VAL A 10 9.88 -9.16 32.66
CA VAL A 10 9.90 -9.94 33.92
C VAL A 10 9.36 -9.15 35.10
N LYS A 11 8.85 -9.85 36.13
CA LYS A 11 8.20 -9.24 37.31
C LYS A 11 9.08 -8.23 38.06
N ASN A 12 10.37 -8.53 38.17
CA ASN A 12 11.37 -7.68 38.81
C ASN A 12 12.56 -7.52 37.86
N PRO A 13 12.53 -6.57 36.93
CA PRO A 13 13.65 -6.34 36.03
C PRO A 13 14.87 -5.86 36.82
N ALA A 14 16.06 -6.27 36.39
CA ALA A 14 17.31 -5.80 37.00
C ALA A 14 17.43 -4.28 36.85
N GLU A 15 17.95 -3.59 37.86
CA GLU A 15 18.15 -2.12 37.82
C GLU A 15 19.30 -1.73 36.87
N TYR A 16 20.25 -2.64 36.63
CA TYR A 16 21.39 -2.44 35.74
C TYR A 16 21.76 -3.75 35.03
N VAL A 17 22.32 -3.61 33.83
CA VAL A 17 22.88 -4.72 33.04
C VAL A 17 24.27 -4.33 32.60
N ASN A 18 25.26 -5.19 32.86
CA ASN A 18 26.62 -4.97 32.42
C ASN A 18 26.71 -5.14 30.89
N VAL A 19 27.25 -4.15 30.21
CA VAL A 19 27.50 -4.19 28.76
C VAL A 19 28.96 -4.57 28.53
N GLY A 20 29.17 -5.79 28.03
CA GLY A 20 30.52 -6.32 27.80
C GLY A 20 31.27 -6.70 29.09
N SER A 21 32.55 -7.02 28.93
CA SER A 21 33.43 -7.46 30.02
C SER A 21 33.97 -6.25 30.79
N SER A 22 33.98 -6.32 32.13
CA SER A 22 34.64 -5.33 32.99
C SER A 22 36.13 -5.20 32.62
N TYR A 23 36.65 -3.99 32.63
CA TYR A 23 38.02 -3.72 32.25
C TYR A 23 38.88 -3.32 33.45
N ILE A 24 40.15 -3.73 33.46
CA ILE A 24 41.08 -3.60 34.60
C ILE A 24 42.28 -2.67 34.31
N GLY A 25 42.28 -1.89 33.21
CA GLY A 25 43.37 -0.97 32.84
C GLY A 25 42.97 0.22 31.93
N THR A 26 43.88 0.69 31.07
CA THR A 26 43.61 1.73 30.04
C THR A 26 42.98 1.14 28.78
N THR A 27 41.83 1.67 28.33
CA THR A 27 40.98 1.06 27.29
C THR A 27 41.22 1.55 25.86
N GLY A 28 41.87 2.72 25.66
CA GLY A 28 41.99 3.38 24.37
C GLY A 28 40.63 3.82 23.77
N ASN A 29 40.63 4.33 22.55
CA ASN A 29 39.37 4.64 21.84
C ASN A 29 38.59 3.36 21.53
N ARG A 30 37.29 3.38 21.79
CA ARG A 30 36.38 2.24 21.56
C ARG A 30 35.10 2.71 20.89
N THR A 31 34.53 1.85 20.06
CA THR A 31 33.22 2.05 19.43
C THR A 31 32.21 1.11 20.06
N MET A 32 31.05 1.63 20.42
CA MET A 32 29.91 0.88 20.91
C MET A 32 28.73 1.13 19.97
N THR A 33 27.98 0.07 19.65
CA THR A 33 26.81 0.14 18.77
C THR A 33 25.58 -0.31 19.52
N PHE A 34 24.53 0.51 19.49
CA PHE A 34 23.22 0.18 20.05
C PHE A 34 22.25 -0.13 18.91
N ARG A 35 21.42 -1.15 19.10
CA ARG A 35 20.29 -1.47 18.22
C ARG A 35 19.02 -1.51 19.04
N THR A 36 18.04 -0.72 18.64
CA THR A 36 16.71 -0.71 19.27
C THR A 36 15.73 -1.48 18.42
N ARG A 37 14.78 -2.16 19.06
CA ARG A 37 13.68 -2.87 18.40
C ARG A 37 12.36 -2.43 19.01
N LEU A 38 11.50 -1.85 18.19
CA LEU A 38 10.12 -1.60 18.57
C LEU A 38 9.28 -2.84 18.26
N THR A 39 8.62 -3.39 19.28
CA THR A 39 7.69 -4.52 19.12
C THR A 39 6.34 -4.17 19.69
N ARG A 40 5.28 -4.60 19.02
CA ARG A 40 3.93 -4.53 19.56
C ARG A 40 3.74 -5.63 20.61
N ASP A 41 3.21 -5.28 21.77
CA ASP A 41 2.69 -6.26 22.73
C ASP A 41 1.51 -7.00 22.10
N GLN A 42 1.68 -8.31 21.87
CA GLN A 42 0.65 -9.15 21.25
C GLN A 42 -0.44 -9.60 22.23
N THR A 43 -0.24 -9.37 23.54
CA THR A 43 -1.26 -9.66 24.57
C THR A 43 -2.34 -8.56 24.64
N LYS A 44 -2.12 -7.42 23.99
CA LYS A 44 -3.06 -6.31 23.91
C LYS A 44 -3.84 -6.33 22.59
N PRO A 45 -5.07 -5.80 22.58
CA PRO A 45 -5.81 -5.58 21.33
C PRO A 45 -4.98 -4.78 20.32
N ASN A 46 -5.25 -5.01 19.04
CA ASN A 46 -4.64 -4.22 17.98
C ASN A 46 -4.91 -2.73 18.23
N PRO A 47 -3.92 -1.84 18.02
CA PRO A 47 -4.17 -0.41 18.09
C PRO A 47 -5.24 -0.02 17.07
N ASN A 48 -6.02 1.00 17.39
CA ASN A 48 -6.95 1.56 16.43
C ASN A 48 -6.19 2.10 15.21
N PRO A 49 -6.81 2.19 14.04
CA PRO A 49 -6.23 2.91 12.90
C PRO A 49 -5.90 4.34 13.32
N GLY A 50 -4.72 4.85 12.95
CA GLY A 50 -4.35 6.21 13.34
C GLY A 50 -2.88 6.57 13.27
N PHE A 51 -2.64 7.83 13.63
CA PHE A 51 -1.34 8.39 13.96
C PHE A 51 -1.05 8.22 15.45
N TYR A 52 0.17 7.77 15.74
CA TYR A 52 0.68 7.55 17.08
C TYR A 52 2.00 8.29 17.24
N VAL A 53 2.20 8.92 18.39
CA VAL A 53 3.50 9.50 18.76
C VAL A 53 4.08 8.72 19.92
N VAL A 54 5.32 8.30 19.70
CA VAL A 54 6.21 7.86 20.76
C VAL A 54 7.02 9.11 21.14
N PRO A 55 6.80 9.71 22.32
CA PRO A 55 7.59 10.86 22.74
C PRO A 55 9.06 10.48 22.85
N GLY A 56 9.94 11.47 22.74
CA GLY A 56 11.35 11.24 23.00
C GLY A 56 11.54 10.84 24.46
N LEU A 57 12.36 9.81 24.70
CA LEU A 57 12.62 9.31 26.04
C LEU A 57 14.12 9.18 26.27
N THR A 58 14.56 9.67 27.42
CA THR A 58 15.85 9.27 27.99
C THR A 58 15.70 7.83 28.48
N SER A 59 15.96 6.88 27.59
CA SER A 59 15.63 5.47 27.83
C SER A 59 16.64 4.82 28.78
N PHE A 60 17.92 5.14 28.61
CA PHE A 60 19.01 4.53 29.40
C PHE A 60 20.11 5.53 29.69
N LYS A 61 20.79 5.39 30.84
CA LYS A 61 22.04 6.08 31.14
C LYS A 61 23.16 5.06 31.11
N LEU A 62 24.21 5.35 30.35
CA LEU A 62 25.44 4.57 30.39
C LEU A 62 26.30 5.13 31.51
N ILE A 63 26.67 4.28 32.47
CA ILE A 63 27.62 4.61 33.51
C ILE A 63 28.90 3.80 33.29
N PRO A 64 30.09 4.41 33.40
CA PRO A 64 31.35 3.72 33.14
C PRO A 64 31.81 2.87 34.32
N ASP A 65 31.15 2.96 35.47
CA ASP A 65 31.43 2.17 36.67
C ASP A 65 30.14 1.79 37.42
N TYR A 66 30.20 0.70 38.19
CA TYR A 66 29.07 0.15 38.95
C TYR A 66 28.58 1.07 40.07
N TYR A 67 29.46 1.92 40.61
CA TYR A 67 29.14 2.78 41.75
C TYR A 67 28.58 4.15 41.33
N SER A 68 28.35 4.35 40.03
CA SER A 68 27.93 5.63 39.42
C SER A 68 28.82 6.82 39.84
N THR A 69 30.10 6.57 40.13
CA THR A 69 31.03 7.63 40.58
C THR A 69 31.43 8.58 39.46
N ARG A 70 31.19 8.18 38.22
CA ARG A 70 31.48 8.96 37.01
C ARG A 70 30.22 9.13 36.18
N ILE A 71 30.09 10.30 35.56
CA ILE A 71 28.98 10.62 34.65
C ILE A 71 29.25 9.94 33.31
N GLY A 72 28.23 9.30 32.76
CA GLY A 72 28.25 8.86 31.36
C GLY A 72 27.00 9.32 30.61
N PRO A 73 26.97 9.08 29.29
CA PRO A 73 25.98 9.67 28.41
C PRO A 73 24.59 9.04 28.58
N PHE A 74 23.58 9.84 28.28
CA PHE A 74 22.22 9.35 28.11
C PHE A 74 22.01 8.82 26.69
N LEU A 75 21.30 7.71 26.59
CA LEU A 75 20.74 7.22 25.34
C LEU A 75 19.32 7.76 25.23
N GLU A 76 19.18 8.77 24.38
CA GLU A 76 17.90 9.40 24.07
C GLU A 76 17.33 8.79 22.80
N THR A 77 16.06 8.42 22.85
CA THR A 77 15.28 8.12 21.65
C THR A 77 14.62 9.40 21.18
N PRO A 78 14.77 9.79 19.90
CA PRO A 78 14.03 10.93 19.38
C PRO A 78 12.53 10.60 19.35
N PRO A 79 11.64 11.62 19.39
CA PRO A 79 10.23 11.39 19.18
C PRO A 79 9.99 10.77 17.80
N VAL A 80 9.16 9.72 17.74
CA VAL A 80 8.82 9.01 16.50
C VAL A 80 7.31 9.06 16.28
N ARG A 81 6.90 9.32 15.04
CA ARG A 81 5.50 9.20 14.61
C ARG A 81 5.31 7.89 13.86
N LEU A 82 4.31 7.12 14.26
CA LEU A 82 3.87 5.91 13.58
C LEU A 82 2.50 6.15 12.95
N GLN A 83 2.26 5.53 11.80
CA GLN A 83 0.98 5.54 11.12
C GLN A 83 0.53 4.09 10.92
N TYR A 84 -0.69 3.78 11.32
CA TYR A 84 -1.30 2.49 11.09
C TYR A 84 -2.57 2.64 10.24
N VAL A 85 -2.51 2.16 9.00
CA VAL A 85 -3.64 2.08 8.07
C VAL A 85 -4.01 0.61 7.89
N PRO A 86 -5.27 0.19 8.18
CA PRO A 86 -5.71 -1.17 7.96
C PRO A 86 -5.63 -1.60 6.50
N ALA A 87 -5.35 -2.87 6.26
CA ALA A 87 -5.38 -3.43 4.91
C ALA A 87 -6.74 -3.26 4.21
N CYS A 88 -7.85 -3.30 4.96
CA CYS A 88 -9.20 -3.13 4.41
C CYS A 88 -9.64 -1.66 4.22
N PHE A 89 -8.77 -0.68 4.47
CA PHE A 89 -9.14 0.74 4.52
C PHE A 89 -9.70 1.27 3.19
N VAL A 90 -9.13 0.83 2.06
CA VAL A 90 -9.56 1.20 0.72
C VAL A 90 -10.61 0.21 0.24
N ARG A 91 -11.76 0.70 -0.22
CA ARG A 91 -12.78 -0.08 -0.92
C ARG A 91 -12.76 0.26 -2.40
N THR A 92 -12.64 -0.77 -3.23
CA THR A 92 -12.81 -0.66 -4.67
C THR A 92 -14.27 -0.90 -5.05
N ARG A 93 -14.80 -0.08 -5.95
CA ARG A 93 -16.11 -0.24 -6.58
C ARG A 93 -15.99 0.01 -8.08
N LEU A 94 -16.87 -0.64 -8.85
CA LEU A 94 -17.03 -0.36 -10.27
C LEU A 94 -18.37 0.33 -10.51
N GLY A 95 -18.41 1.28 -11.44
CA GLY A 95 -19.67 1.90 -11.89
C GLY A 95 -20.57 0.89 -12.61
N THR A 96 -19.97 -0.12 -13.25
CA THR A 96 -20.64 -1.28 -13.83
C THR A 96 -19.75 -2.52 -13.66
N ASN A 97 -20.35 -3.69 -13.41
CA ASN A 97 -19.65 -4.97 -13.37
C ASN A 97 -19.63 -5.67 -14.74
N LYS A 98 -20.23 -5.07 -15.78
CA LYS A 98 -20.32 -5.63 -17.12
C LYS A 98 -20.12 -4.54 -18.17
N VAL A 99 -19.17 -4.78 -19.07
CA VAL A 99 -18.97 -4.02 -20.31
C VAL A 99 -19.44 -4.89 -21.48
N ASN A 100 -20.40 -4.41 -22.26
CA ASN A 100 -20.99 -5.19 -23.36
C ASN A 100 -20.83 -4.47 -24.70
N PHE A 101 -19.91 -4.95 -25.53
CA PHE A 101 -19.67 -4.43 -26.88
C PHE A 101 -20.74 -4.81 -27.92
N GLY A 102 -21.72 -5.61 -27.51
CA GLY A 102 -22.78 -6.11 -28.39
C GLY A 102 -22.27 -7.10 -29.42
N PRO A 103 -23.13 -7.50 -30.37
CA PRO A 103 -22.73 -8.34 -31.48
C PRO A 103 -21.79 -7.58 -32.43
N ILE A 104 -20.88 -8.32 -33.04
CA ILE A 104 -19.94 -7.83 -34.06
C ILE A 104 -20.06 -8.79 -35.23
N LEU A 105 -20.32 -8.24 -36.42
CA LEU A 105 -20.27 -9.01 -37.65
C LEU A 105 -18.81 -9.17 -38.03
N THR A 106 -18.38 -10.41 -38.30
CA THR A 106 -16.99 -10.70 -38.66
C THR A 106 -16.56 -10.02 -39.95
N SER A 107 -17.50 -9.72 -40.85
CA SER A 107 -17.30 -8.94 -42.08
C SER A 107 -16.89 -7.49 -41.83
N ASP A 108 -17.25 -6.94 -40.68
CA ASP A 108 -17.05 -5.52 -40.35
C ASP A 108 -15.72 -5.31 -39.60
N VAL A 109 -15.01 -6.39 -39.29
CA VAL A 109 -13.74 -6.33 -38.58
C VAL A 109 -12.59 -6.33 -39.59
N ASP A 110 -12.09 -5.14 -39.88
CA ASP A 110 -10.82 -4.93 -40.57
C ASP A 110 -9.71 -4.52 -39.58
N ASN A 111 -8.55 -4.13 -40.10
CA ASN A 111 -7.42 -3.69 -39.29
C ASN A 111 -7.65 -2.35 -38.55
N THR A 112 -8.73 -1.63 -38.87
CA THR A 112 -9.09 -0.35 -38.24
C THR A 112 -10.23 -0.48 -37.23
N PHE A 113 -10.84 -1.67 -37.14
CA PHE A 113 -11.94 -1.93 -36.23
C PHE A 113 -11.59 -1.59 -34.78
N SER A 114 -12.42 -0.74 -34.19
CA SER A 114 -12.34 -0.39 -32.78
C SER A 114 -13.72 -0.03 -32.25
N ARG A 115 -14.05 -0.53 -31.05
CA ARG A 115 -15.21 -0.12 -30.27
C ARG A 115 -14.77 0.24 -28.87
N ARG A 116 -15.33 1.32 -28.33
CA ARG A 116 -15.01 1.83 -27.01
C ARG A 116 -16.26 1.91 -26.14
N ILE A 117 -16.12 1.48 -24.88
CA ILE A 117 -17.13 1.69 -23.84
C ILE A 117 -16.44 2.17 -22.58
N ASP A 118 -16.95 3.26 -22.01
CA ASP A 118 -16.42 3.83 -20.79
C ASP A 118 -17.01 3.14 -19.55
N PHE A 119 -16.18 3.00 -18.50
CA PHE A 119 -16.60 2.51 -17.20
C PHE A 119 -15.82 3.19 -16.08
N ASN A 120 -16.42 3.28 -14.90
CA ASN A 120 -15.79 3.95 -13.77
C ASN A 120 -15.16 2.93 -12.82
N VAL A 121 -13.95 3.23 -12.37
CA VAL A 121 -13.35 2.61 -11.18
C VAL A 121 -13.39 3.67 -10.08
N ILE A 122 -13.85 3.25 -8.91
CA ILE A 122 -14.12 4.12 -7.77
C ILE A 122 -13.34 3.56 -6.59
N ALA A 123 -12.57 4.41 -5.91
CA ALA A 123 -12.00 4.10 -4.61
C ALA A 123 -12.61 5.01 -3.55
N ASP A 124 -13.02 4.43 -2.44
CA ASP A 124 -13.51 5.18 -1.29
C ASP A 124 -13.07 4.53 0.03
N VAL A 125 -13.18 5.26 1.13
CA VAL A 125 -12.91 4.69 2.46
C VAL A 125 -13.94 3.63 2.80
N ASN A 126 -13.47 2.42 3.07
CA ASN A 126 -14.29 1.27 3.39
C ASN A 126 -14.92 1.39 4.78
N LYS A 127 -16.10 2.00 4.91
CA LYS A 127 -16.76 2.18 6.22
C LYS A 127 -17.11 0.89 6.98
N SER A 128 -17.06 -0.30 6.37
CA SER A 128 -17.19 -1.57 7.09
C SER A 128 -15.86 -2.09 7.65
N CYS A 129 -14.73 -1.55 7.19
CA CYS A 129 -13.41 -1.86 7.74
C CYS A 129 -13.29 -1.34 9.17
N ASN A 130 -12.74 -2.17 10.06
CA ASN A 130 -12.56 -1.85 11.48
C ASN A 130 -13.84 -1.30 12.15
N ASN A 131 -15.00 -1.86 11.81
CA ASN A 131 -16.32 -1.43 12.30
C ASN A 131 -16.59 0.09 12.09
N GLY A 132 -16.03 0.67 11.03
CA GLY A 132 -16.16 2.10 10.69
C GLY A 132 -15.36 3.04 11.58
N THR A 133 -14.50 2.52 12.46
CA THR A 133 -13.68 3.32 13.36
C THR A 133 -12.27 3.47 12.79
N PHE A 134 -11.91 4.70 12.39
CA PHE A 134 -10.59 5.00 11.80
C PHE A 134 -9.72 5.89 12.68
N GLY A 135 -10.08 6.03 13.97
CA GLY A 135 -9.38 6.90 14.90
C GLY A 135 -9.24 8.32 14.33
N ASN A 136 -7.99 8.79 14.23
CA ASN A 136 -7.64 10.10 13.68
C ASN A 136 -7.14 10.04 12.22
N LEU A 137 -7.23 8.90 11.52
CA LEU A 137 -6.73 8.79 10.13
C LEU A 137 -7.45 9.73 9.15
N LEU A 138 -8.75 9.94 9.35
CA LEU A 138 -9.56 10.80 8.48
C LEU A 138 -9.51 12.28 8.88
N GLY A 139 -8.91 12.59 10.03
CA GLY A 139 -8.81 13.93 10.59
C GLY A 139 -7.38 14.46 10.58
N SER A 140 -7.16 15.56 11.30
CA SER A 140 -5.82 16.04 11.60
C SER A 140 -5.25 15.34 12.82
N TYR A 141 -3.93 15.19 12.81
CA TYR A 141 -3.14 14.85 13.97
C TYR A 141 -2.30 16.05 14.39
N THR A 142 -2.73 16.74 15.44
CA THR A 142 -2.06 17.94 15.95
C THR A 142 -0.91 17.57 16.89
N VAL A 143 0.28 18.07 16.59
CA VAL A 143 1.50 17.86 17.39
C VAL A 143 2.03 19.20 17.85
N SER A 144 2.47 19.27 19.11
CA SER A 144 3.21 20.42 19.61
C SER A 144 4.65 20.35 19.14
N VAL A 145 5.11 21.40 18.46
CA VAL A 145 6.48 21.55 17.97
C VAL A 145 7.08 22.83 18.53
N THR A 146 8.41 22.97 18.46
CA THR A 146 9.06 24.22 18.85
C THR A 146 8.50 25.37 18.02
N GLY A 147 7.81 26.33 18.66
CA GLY A 147 7.18 27.47 17.99
C GLY A 147 5.68 27.37 17.76
N GLY A 148 5.00 26.30 18.20
CA GLY A 148 3.54 26.22 18.18
C GLY A 148 2.99 24.80 17.99
N THR A 149 1.93 24.67 17.22
CA THR A 149 1.32 23.38 16.85
C THR A 149 1.35 23.20 15.33
N THR A 150 1.53 21.96 14.89
CA THR A 150 1.43 21.57 13.48
C THR A 150 0.41 20.45 13.33
N ASN A 151 -0.32 20.46 12.21
CA ASN A 151 -1.25 19.40 11.87
C ASN A 151 -0.62 18.48 10.83
N TYR A 152 -0.78 17.18 11.05
CA TYR A 152 -0.45 16.15 10.07
C TYR A 152 -1.71 15.49 9.57
N TYR A 153 -1.69 15.11 8.29
CA TYR A 153 -2.79 14.45 7.62
C TYR A 153 -2.29 13.17 6.97
N LEU A 154 -3.21 12.24 6.73
CA LEU A 154 -2.90 11.04 5.97
C LEU A 154 -2.78 11.41 4.50
N GLU A 155 -1.63 11.06 3.93
CA GLU A 155 -1.39 11.03 2.50
C GLU A 155 -1.13 9.58 2.13
N LEU A 156 -2.00 9.03 1.28
CA LEU A 156 -2.01 7.62 0.94
C LEU A 156 -2.14 7.45 -0.57
N PRO A 157 -1.00 7.34 -1.29
CA PRO A 157 -0.98 7.04 -2.71
C PRO A 157 -1.66 5.70 -3.02
N LEU A 158 -2.46 5.69 -4.07
CA LEU A 158 -3.25 4.55 -4.50
C LEU A 158 -2.81 4.08 -5.89
N LYS A 159 -2.85 2.77 -6.09
CA LYS A 159 -2.65 2.10 -7.37
C LYS A 159 -3.85 1.23 -7.70
N VAL A 160 -4.09 0.98 -8.99
CA VAL A 160 -5.12 0.05 -9.47
C VAL A 160 -4.49 -1.14 -10.18
N SER A 161 -4.99 -2.33 -9.91
CA SER A 161 -4.55 -3.58 -10.53
C SER A 161 -5.69 -4.16 -11.36
N PHE A 162 -5.38 -4.54 -12.59
CA PHE A 162 -6.27 -5.25 -13.50
C PHE A 162 -5.74 -6.67 -13.68
N ILE A 163 -6.41 -7.65 -13.07
CA ILE A 163 -5.97 -9.04 -13.02
C ILE A 163 -6.87 -9.85 -13.93
N LEU A 164 -6.32 -10.40 -15.02
CA LEU A 164 -7.04 -11.27 -15.95
C LEU A 164 -7.27 -12.62 -15.27
N ASN A 165 -8.55 -12.98 -15.08
CA ASN A 165 -8.94 -14.26 -14.48
C ASN A 165 -9.23 -15.33 -15.54
N ASN A 166 -9.87 -14.96 -16.66
CA ASN A 166 -10.30 -15.89 -17.70
C ASN A 166 -10.66 -15.17 -19.02
N GLY A 167 -10.82 -15.94 -20.10
CA GLY A 167 -11.41 -15.51 -21.37
C GLY A 167 -10.43 -14.99 -22.42
N GLY A 168 -9.13 -15.13 -22.14
CA GLY A 168 -8.06 -14.73 -23.03
C GLY A 168 -6.70 -14.93 -22.39
N GLU A 169 -5.67 -14.40 -23.05
CA GLU A 169 -4.33 -14.25 -22.50
C GLU A 169 -3.88 -12.78 -22.58
N ALA A 170 -3.07 -12.34 -21.62
CA ALA A 170 -2.44 -11.03 -21.74
C ALA A 170 -1.45 -11.06 -22.92
N SER A 171 -1.41 -9.98 -23.71
CA SER A 171 -0.39 -9.77 -24.73
C SER A 171 1.01 -9.79 -24.12
N SER A 172 2.05 -9.90 -24.97
CA SER A 172 3.45 -9.93 -24.52
C SER A 172 3.87 -8.69 -23.73
N ASP A 173 3.32 -7.53 -24.07
CA ASP A 173 3.52 -6.25 -23.36
C ASP A 173 2.51 -6.03 -22.21
N ARG A 174 1.58 -6.98 -22.02
CA ARG A 174 0.49 -6.95 -21.03
C ARG A 174 -0.42 -5.73 -21.14
N LYS A 175 -0.48 -5.06 -22.29
CA LYS A 175 -1.34 -3.90 -22.52
C LYS A 175 -2.71 -4.26 -23.08
N SER A 176 -2.87 -5.46 -23.62
CA SER A 176 -4.15 -5.98 -24.09
C SER A 176 -4.38 -7.42 -23.63
N ILE A 177 -5.63 -7.86 -23.75
CA ILE A 177 -6.05 -9.25 -23.59
C ILE A 177 -6.40 -9.77 -24.97
N LEU A 178 -5.67 -10.75 -25.48
CA LEU A 178 -6.02 -11.49 -26.69
C LEU A 178 -7.20 -12.41 -26.35
N LEU A 179 -8.35 -12.16 -26.96
CA LEU A 179 -9.60 -12.82 -26.57
C LEU A 179 -9.70 -14.22 -27.16
N TYR A 180 -10.23 -15.14 -26.36
CA TYR A 180 -10.57 -16.47 -26.82
C TYR A 180 -12.02 -16.55 -27.27
N LYS A 181 -12.31 -17.52 -28.12
CA LYS A 181 -13.68 -18.00 -28.32
C LYS A 181 -14.15 -18.65 -27.03
N GLU A 182 -15.38 -18.35 -26.63
CA GLU A 182 -15.97 -18.82 -25.38
C GLU A 182 -15.81 -20.34 -25.23
N SER A 183 -15.38 -20.78 -24.04
CA SER A 183 -15.13 -22.19 -23.68
C SER A 183 -14.00 -22.88 -24.45
N THR A 184 -13.13 -22.13 -25.13
CA THR A 184 -11.94 -22.64 -25.81
C THR A 184 -10.71 -21.80 -25.46
N SER A 185 -9.52 -22.28 -25.85
CA SER A 185 -8.27 -21.50 -25.83
C SER A 185 -7.92 -20.94 -27.22
N ASP A 186 -8.83 -21.01 -28.18
CA ASP A 186 -8.59 -20.52 -29.53
C ASP A 186 -8.79 -19.01 -29.57
N LYS A 187 -7.74 -18.28 -29.97
CA LYS A 187 -7.83 -16.84 -30.25
C LYS A 187 -8.92 -16.58 -31.29
N ASN A 188 -9.75 -15.59 -31.01
CA ASN A 188 -10.89 -15.24 -31.85
C ASN A 188 -10.58 -14.09 -32.84
N GLY A 189 -9.35 -13.56 -32.84
CA GLY A 189 -8.92 -12.45 -33.70
C GLY A 189 -9.19 -11.05 -33.13
N LEU A 190 -9.80 -10.93 -31.95
CA LEU A 190 -10.07 -9.67 -31.25
C LEU A 190 -9.20 -9.54 -29.99
N GLN A 191 -8.92 -8.29 -29.60
CA GLN A 191 -8.24 -7.98 -28.35
C GLN A 191 -8.98 -6.90 -27.56
N LEU A 192 -8.87 -6.97 -26.23
CA LEU A 192 -9.41 -6.00 -25.30
C LEU A 192 -8.27 -5.23 -24.62
N GLU A 193 -8.27 -3.91 -24.78
CA GLU A 193 -7.43 -2.99 -24.03
C GLU A 193 -8.27 -2.24 -23.00
N ILE A 194 -7.68 -1.88 -21.86
CA ILE A 194 -8.27 -0.93 -20.93
C ILE A 194 -7.36 0.30 -20.90
N LYS A 195 -7.88 1.46 -21.28
CA LYS A 195 -7.15 2.73 -21.20
C LYS A 195 -7.47 3.46 -19.91
N ALA A 196 -6.43 3.97 -19.27
CA ALA A 196 -6.52 4.87 -18.13
C ALA A 196 -7.05 6.26 -18.55
N PRO A 197 -7.41 7.14 -17.59
CA PRO A 197 -7.93 8.47 -17.90
C PRO A 197 -6.98 9.35 -18.75
N ASP A 198 -5.68 9.08 -18.68
CA ASP A 198 -4.65 9.75 -19.49
C ASP A 198 -4.59 9.24 -20.95
N GLY A 199 -5.38 8.21 -21.28
CA GLY A 199 -5.44 7.58 -22.60
C GLY A 199 -4.43 6.45 -22.81
N ASN A 200 -3.54 6.18 -21.84
CA ASN A 200 -2.55 5.12 -21.95
C ASN A 200 -3.15 3.75 -21.57
N PRO A 201 -2.71 2.66 -22.23
CA PRO A 201 -3.12 1.31 -21.86
C PRO A 201 -2.63 0.93 -20.46
N VAL A 202 -3.52 0.39 -19.64
CA VAL A 202 -3.15 -0.20 -18.34
C VAL A 202 -2.30 -1.45 -18.56
N THR A 203 -1.51 -1.79 -17.55
CA THR A 203 -0.78 -3.07 -17.53
C THR A 203 -1.59 -4.11 -16.77
N PHE A 204 -1.89 -5.24 -17.42
CA PHE A 204 -2.57 -6.40 -16.82
C PHE A 204 -1.61 -7.27 -16.01
N ASN A 205 -2.13 -7.95 -14.98
CA ASN A 205 -1.41 -8.93 -14.15
C ASN A 205 -0.10 -8.41 -13.54
N GLU A 206 -0.04 -7.10 -13.26
CA GLU A 206 1.14 -6.49 -12.67
C GLU A 206 1.22 -6.76 -11.17
N ALA A 207 2.42 -7.11 -10.69
CA ALA A 207 2.66 -7.52 -9.31
C ALA A 207 3.59 -6.57 -8.54
N SER A 208 4.30 -5.67 -9.21
CA SER A 208 5.33 -4.82 -8.59
C SER A 208 5.28 -3.37 -9.03
N LEU A 209 5.33 -2.46 -8.05
CA LEU A 209 5.37 -0.98 -8.18
C LEU A 209 4.17 -0.36 -8.93
N PRO A 210 3.87 0.94 -8.73
CA PRO A 210 2.66 1.52 -9.32
C PRO A 210 2.87 1.82 -10.81
N VAL A 211 2.54 0.86 -11.68
CA VAL A 211 2.49 1.07 -13.14
C VAL A 211 1.14 1.70 -13.56
N ASN A 212 0.12 1.53 -12.74
CA ASN A 212 -1.22 2.08 -12.93
C ASN A 212 -1.60 2.92 -11.70
N GLU A 213 -1.10 4.15 -11.65
CA GLU A 213 -1.48 5.10 -10.60
C GLU A 213 -2.98 5.37 -10.62
N PHE A 214 -3.59 5.48 -9.43
CA PHE A 214 -5.03 5.72 -9.30
C PHE A 214 -5.34 7.10 -8.71
N GLY A 215 -4.43 7.63 -7.90
CA GLY A 215 -4.58 8.93 -7.23
C GLY A 215 -4.11 8.84 -5.78
N ILE A 216 -4.47 9.83 -4.96
CA ILE A 216 -4.01 9.93 -3.57
C ILE A 216 -5.21 10.21 -2.67
N PHE A 217 -5.40 9.41 -1.62
CA PHE A 217 -6.23 9.83 -0.50
C PHE A 217 -5.46 10.83 0.33
N GLN A 218 -6.00 12.04 0.45
CA GLN A 218 -5.35 13.17 1.12
C GLN A 218 -6.27 13.76 2.17
N GLY A 219 -5.84 13.75 3.43
CA GLY A 219 -6.49 14.50 4.49
C GLY A 219 -6.22 16.00 4.34
N ALA A 220 -7.18 16.83 4.76
CA ALA A 220 -7.03 18.28 4.79
C ALA A 220 -7.88 18.89 5.92
N GLU A 221 -7.62 20.16 6.24
CA GLU A 221 -8.45 20.93 7.17
C GLU A 221 -9.87 21.06 6.61
N GLY A 222 -10.89 20.75 7.43
CA GLY A 222 -12.29 20.78 6.99
C GLY A 222 -12.76 19.58 6.15
N GLY A 223 -11.88 18.62 5.84
CA GLY A 223 -12.23 17.38 5.14
C GLY A 223 -11.29 17.07 3.98
N GLY A 224 -10.86 15.82 3.88
CA GLY A 224 -9.95 15.33 2.85
C GLY A 224 -10.63 14.76 1.60
N ALA A 225 -9.83 14.44 0.58
CA ALA A 225 -10.26 13.68 -0.59
C ALA A 225 -10.20 12.18 -0.28
N TRP A 226 -11.37 11.63 0.08
CA TRP A 226 -11.55 10.22 0.48
C TRP A 226 -12.35 9.41 -0.54
N ASN A 227 -12.64 10.00 -1.69
CA ASN A 227 -13.36 9.39 -2.80
C ASN A 227 -12.69 9.82 -4.11
N ILE A 228 -12.26 8.84 -4.90
CA ILE A 228 -11.65 9.06 -6.21
C ILE A 228 -12.44 8.25 -7.22
N ILE A 229 -12.82 8.91 -8.31
CA ILE A 229 -13.55 8.30 -9.42
C ILE A 229 -12.76 8.58 -10.69
N ASN A 230 -12.29 7.51 -11.33
CA ASN A 230 -11.58 7.59 -12.60
C ASN A 230 -12.38 6.86 -13.68
N THR A 231 -12.51 7.50 -14.83
CA THR A 231 -13.16 6.91 -16.01
C THR A 231 -12.13 6.20 -16.87
N TYR A 232 -12.28 4.89 -17.01
CA TYR A 232 -11.48 4.04 -17.88
C TYR A 232 -12.24 3.73 -19.16
N GLN A 233 -11.51 3.37 -20.20
CA GLN A 233 -12.08 3.04 -21.51
C GLN A 233 -11.75 1.59 -21.83
N ALA A 234 -12.76 0.74 -21.95
CA ALA A 234 -12.60 -0.60 -22.49
C ALA A 234 -12.64 -0.49 -24.01
N VAL A 235 -11.56 -0.88 -24.69
CA VAL A 235 -11.39 -0.77 -26.14
C VAL A 235 -11.25 -2.17 -26.73
N LEU A 236 -12.23 -2.57 -27.53
CA LEU A 236 -12.21 -3.81 -28.29
C LEU A 236 -11.73 -3.51 -29.71
N SER A 237 -10.66 -4.17 -30.16
CA SER A 237 -10.08 -3.96 -31.48
C SER A 237 -9.66 -5.26 -32.16
N SER A 238 -9.38 -5.18 -33.46
CA SER A 238 -8.79 -6.30 -34.21
C SER A 238 -7.34 -6.54 -33.79
N THR A 239 -6.93 -7.80 -33.76
CA THR A 239 -5.51 -8.19 -33.65
C THR A 239 -4.77 -8.13 -34.98
N GLY A 240 -5.50 -7.95 -36.09
CA GLY A 240 -5.00 -8.13 -37.47
C GLY A 240 -5.10 -9.57 -37.98
N GLU A 241 -5.40 -10.54 -37.11
CA GLU A 241 -5.73 -11.91 -37.50
C GLU A 241 -7.20 -12.04 -37.95
N GLN A 242 -7.51 -13.15 -38.62
CA GLN A 242 -8.88 -13.46 -39.03
C GLN A 242 -9.79 -13.61 -37.80
N VAL A 243 -10.85 -12.80 -37.76
CA VAL A 243 -11.87 -12.91 -36.70
C VAL A 243 -12.71 -14.16 -36.89
N LYS A 244 -12.84 -14.95 -35.82
CA LYS A 244 -13.62 -16.19 -35.82
C LYS A 244 -15.01 -15.96 -35.23
N THR A 245 -16.02 -16.49 -35.92
CA THR A 245 -17.41 -16.45 -35.44
C THR A 245 -17.57 -17.23 -34.13
N GLY A 246 -18.16 -16.58 -33.13
CA GLY A 246 -18.45 -17.17 -31.83
C GLY A 246 -18.66 -16.11 -30.76
N LYS A 247 -19.07 -16.54 -29.56
CA LYS A 247 -19.10 -15.68 -28.38
C LYS A 247 -17.67 -15.42 -27.88
N TYR A 248 -17.47 -14.25 -27.30
CA TYR A 248 -16.22 -13.85 -26.66
C TYR A 248 -16.54 -13.18 -25.32
N SER A 249 -15.68 -13.39 -24.33
CA SER A 249 -15.76 -12.70 -23.05
C SER A 249 -14.41 -12.77 -22.34
N ALA A 250 -14.13 -11.79 -21.48
CA ALA A 250 -13.01 -11.83 -20.56
C ALA A 250 -13.48 -11.42 -19.17
N GLN A 251 -12.87 -12.01 -18.14
CA GLN A 251 -13.14 -11.68 -16.75
C GLN A 251 -11.88 -11.06 -16.14
N VAL A 252 -12.02 -9.82 -15.65
CA VAL A 252 -10.92 -9.06 -15.07
C VAL A 252 -11.32 -8.63 -13.66
N THR A 253 -10.49 -8.95 -12.67
CA THR A 253 -10.59 -8.40 -11.32
C THR A 253 -9.93 -7.03 -11.29
N VAL A 254 -10.66 -6.03 -10.79
CA VAL A 254 -10.14 -4.69 -10.55
C VAL A 254 -9.95 -4.50 -9.05
N LYS A 255 -8.76 -4.10 -8.63
CA LYS A 255 -8.41 -3.88 -7.23
C LYS A 255 -7.63 -2.58 -7.05
N VAL A 256 -8.10 -1.70 -6.18
CA VAL A 256 -7.38 -0.49 -5.77
C VAL A 256 -6.80 -0.72 -4.38
N ASP A 257 -5.49 -0.54 -4.25
CA ASP A 257 -4.72 -0.67 -3.01
C ASP A 257 -3.82 0.56 -2.81
N TYR A 258 -3.36 0.77 -1.59
CA TYR A 258 -2.27 1.71 -1.29
C TYR A 258 -0.90 1.03 -1.38
N TYR A 259 0.17 1.81 -1.50
CA TYR A 259 1.56 1.33 -1.58
C TYR A 259 2.54 2.19 -0.77
#